data_AF-A0A9W6YK71-F1
#
_entry.id   AF-A0A9W6YK71-F1
#
_cell.length_a   1.000
_cell.length_b   1.000
_cell.length_c   1.000
_cell.angle_alpha   90.00
_cell.angle_beta   90.00
_cell.angle_gamma   90.00
#
_symmetry.space_group_name_H-M   'P 1'
#
loop_
_entity.id
_entity.type
_entity.pdbx_description
1 polymer ?
#
loop_
_entity_poly.entity_id
_entity_poly.type
_entity_poly.pdbx_seq_one_letter_code
_entity_poly.pdbx_strand_id
1 'polypeptide(L)'
;MPTTRGPPPPPRSVPDDSLFRASLQRLNDDQATDVDHRFAALAPLPTPVAPELCTRMWIPAGKLTTEHNVSEIMASLDSDSQPELWREAKPHLRDFMRIPYQGISFVCTSDHALQRLGGAQLTICDTPATIRKYSRYDKLYYVDLQRLPADVSDPLIYDWFVARGARPILITPTQVLGEFKSRARTVYFNSVKCSDALFEPTGEPLREIVFVDGEKPCFVQHRLRRYNRIKPPSLRSLPRRPSDVSDASM
;
A
#
# COMPACT_ATOMS: atom_id res chain seq x y z
N MET A 1 -18.12 9.64 29.53
CA MET A 1 -17.57 9.17 28.24
C MET A 1 -18.64 8.32 27.57
N PRO A 2 -19.28 8.75 26.48
CA PRO A 2 -20.25 7.90 25.80
C PRO A 2 -19.48 6.77 25.12
N THR A 3 -19.75 5.53 25.55
CA THR A 3 -19.35 4.32 24.84
C THR A 3 -19.98 4.35 23.46
N THR A 4 -19.19 4.64 22.43
CA THR A 4 -19.58 4.44 21.03
C THR A 4 -19.83 2.95 20.83
N ARG A 5 -21.09 2.54 20.97
CA ARG A 5 -21.56 1.22 20.54
C ARG A 5 -21.23 1.10 19.05
N GLY A 6 -20.40 0.13 18.68
CA GLY A 6 -20.16 -0.20 17.28
C GLY A 6 -21.46 -0.56 16.56
N PRO A 7 -21.47 -0.50 15.21
CA PRO A 7 -22.66 -0.83 14.44
C PRO A 7 -23.11 -2.27 14.73
N PRO A 8 -24.43 -2.55 14.66
CA PRO A 8 -24.97 -3.90 14.90
C PRO A 8 -24.33 -4.92 13.95
N PRO A 9 -24.30 -6.22 14.34
CA PRO A 9 -23.76 -7.26 13.48
C PRO A 9 -24.52 -7.29 12.14
N PRO A 10 -23.81 -7.45 11.02
CA PRO A 10 -24.43 -7.45 9.70
C PRO A 10 -25.39 -8.65 9.56
N PRO A 11 -26.55 -8.48 8.91
CA PRO A 11 -27.42 -9.60 8.59
C PRO A 11 -26.69 -10.61 7.70
N ARG A 12 -26.88 -11.90 7.99
CA ARG A 12 -26.35 -12.99 7.17
C ARG A 12 -27.26 -13.21 5.97
N SER A 13 -26.67 -13.39 4.78
CA SER A 13 -27.41 -13.89 3.63
C SER A 13 -27.83 -15.34 3.84
N VAL A 14 -29.12 -15.61 3.67
CA VAL A 14 -29.68 -16.97 3.68
C VAL A 14 -29.78 -17.43 2.23
N PRO A 15 -29.12 -18.54 1.84
CA PRO A 15 -29.21 -19.06 0.48
C PRO A 15 -30.65 -19.46 0.12
N ASP A 16 -30.98 -19.39 -1.16
CA ASP A 16 -32.27 -19.86 -1.66
C ASP A 16 -32.42 -21.38 -1.55
N ASP A 17 -33.65 -21.86 -1.38
CA ASP A 17 -33.99 -23.28 -1.26
C ASP A 17 -33.53 -24.08 -2.48
N SER A 18 -33.47 -23.47 -3.66
CA SER A 18 -32.98 -24.12 -4.88
C SER A 18 -31.52 -24.59 -4.75
N LEU A 19 -30.66 -23.80 -4.09
CA LEU A 19 -29.26 -24.15 -3.86
C LEU A 19 -29.13 -25.33 -2.88
N PHE A 20 -29.95 -25.32 -1.82
CA PHE A 20 -29.99 -26.43 -0.88
C PHE A 20 -30.51 -27.71 -1.52
N ARG A 21 -31.58 -27.63 -2.33
CA ARG A 21 -32.12 -28.79 -3.07
C ARG A 21 -31.09 -29.40 -4.01
N ALA A 22 -30.41 -28.58 -4.81
CA ALA A 22 -29.38 -29.05 -5.73
C ALA A 22 -28.21 -29.74 -5.00
N SER A 23 -27.77 -29.16 -3.88
CA SER A 23 -26.69 -29.72 -3.06
C SER A 23 -27.11 -31.04 -2.37
N LEU A 24 -28.30 -31.08 -1.77
CA LEU A 24 -28.86 -32.28 -1.14
C LEU A 24 -29.14 -33.40 -2.14
N GLN A 25 -29.63 -33.06 -3.33
CA GLN A 25 -29.84 -34.05 -4.39
C GLN A 25 -28.52 -34.72 -4.78
N ARG A 26 -27.43 -33.96 -4.86
CA ARG A 26 -26.11 -34.53 -5.16
C ARG A 26 -25.58 -35.37 -4.00
N LEU A 27 -25.80 -34.95 -2.76
CA LEU A 27 -25.37 -35.69 -1.56
C LEU A 27 -26.08 -37.05 -1.39
N ASN A 28 -27.35 -37.12 -1.81
CA ASN A 28 -28.18 -38.32 -1.70
C ASN A 28 -28.08 -39.25 -2.93
N ASP A 29 -27.23 -38.93 -3.90
CA ASP A 29 -27.02 -39.76 -5.08
C ASP A 29 -25.97 -40.85 -4.77
N ASP A 30 -26.40 -42.11 -4.72
CA ASP A 30 -25.54 -43.27 -4.41
C ASP A 30 -24.39 -43.46 -5.42
N GLN A 31 -24.45 -42.81 -6.59
CA GLN A 31 -23.39 -42.84 -7.60
C GLN A 31 -22.46 -41.63 -7.56
N ALA A 32 -22.73 -40.63 -6.71
CA ALA A 32 -21.92 -39.44 -6.61
C ALA A 32 -20.59 -39.71 -5.90
N THR A 33 -19.51 -39.19 -6.46
CA THR A 33 -18.19 -39.26 -5.85
C THR A 33 -17.99 -38.10 -4.85
N ASP A 34 -16.99 -38.21 -3.98
CA ASP A 34 -16.58 -37.11 -3.10
C ASP A 34 -16.24 -35.82 -3.88
N VAL A 35 -15.72 -35.98 -5.10
CA VAL A 35 -15.45 -34.86 -6.02
C VAL A 35 -16.74 -34.17 -6.44
N ASP A 36 -17.80 -34.92 -6.74
CA ASP A 36 -19.11 -34.38 -7.11
C ASP A 36 -19.77 -33.65 -5.93
N HIS A 37 -19.67 -34.20 -4.72
CA HIS A 37 -20.13 -33.54 -3.50
C HIS A 37 -19.41 -32.22 -3.27
N ARG A 38 -18.08 -32.21 -3.44
CA ARG A 38 -17.26 -31.01 -3.33
C ARG A 38 -17.66 -29.97 -4.37
N PHE A 39 -17.85 -30.35 -5.63
CA PHE A 39 -18.29 -29.42 -6.67
C PHE A 39 -19.67 -28.83 -6.36
N ALA A 40 -20.63 -29.65 -5.94
CA ALA A 40 -21.96 -29.18 -5.57
C ALA A 40 -21.94 -28.21 -4.37
N ALA A 41 -21.14 -28.52 -3.34
CA ALA A 41 -21.01 -27.67 -2.16
C ALA A 41 -20.36 -26.31 -2.46
N LEU A 42 -19.44 -26.26 -3.42
CA LEU A 42 -18.70 -25.03 -3.78
C LEU A 42 -19.35 -24.25 -4.93
N ALA A 43 -20.39 -24.79 -5.58
CA ALA A 43 -21.03 -24.19 -6.75
C ALA A 43 -21.53 -22.73 -6.55
N PRO A 44 -22.01 -22.30 -5.36
CA PRO A 44 -22.42 -20.92 -5.15
C PRO A 44 -21.26 -19.92 -5.03
N LEU A 45 -20.03 -20.39 -4.87
CA LEU A 45 -18.86 -19.53 -4.69
C LEU A 45 -18.32 -19.04 -6.04
N PRO A 46 -17.63 -17.88 -6.08
CA PRO A 46 -16.99 -17.41 -7.29
C PRO A 46 -16.00 -18.43 -7.85
N THR A 47 -15.95 -18.57 -9.19
CA THR A 47 -15.00 -19.45 -9.86
C THR A 47 -13.57 -19.17 -9.39
N PRO A 48 -12.82 -20.19 -8.96
CA PRO A 48 -11.43 -20.02 -8.57
C PRO A 48 -10.60 -19.40 -9.69
N VAL A 49 -9.79 -18.40 -9.34
CA VAL A 49 -8.85 -17.75 -10.26
C VAL A 49 -7.44 -17.99 -9.75
N ALA A 50 -6.49 -18.16 -10.68
CA ALA A 50 -5.09 -18.34 -10.35
C ALA A 50 -4.59 -17.22 -9.42
N PRO A 51 -3.84 -17.51 -8.35
CA PRO A 51 -3.41 -16.51 -7.37
C PRO A 51 -2.65 -15.31 -7.98
N GLU A 52 -1.96 -15.53 -9.10
CA GLU A 52 -1.20 -14.51 -9.83
C GLU A 52 -2.08 -13.43 -10.45
N LEU A 53 -3.32 -13.76 -10.78
CA LEU A 53 -4.31 -12.83 -11.33
C LEU A 53 -5.16 -12.16 -10.23
N CYS A 54 -5.04 -12.63 -8.98
CA CYS A 54 -5.76 -12.10 -7.83
C CYS A 54 -4.98 -10.94 -7.19
N THR A 55 -5.33 -9.72 -7.57
CA THR A 55 -4.70 -8.52 -7.01
C THR A 55 -5.55 -7.91 -5.90
N ARG A 56 -4.94 -7.74 -4.72
CA ARG A 56 -5.58 -7.04 -3.60
C ARG A 56 -5.59 -5.52 -3.81
N MET A 57 -6.79 -4.95 -3.74
CA MET A 57 -7.09 -3.53 -3.83
C MET A 57 -7.49 -2.95 -2.48
N TRP A 58 -7.39 -1.62 -2.34
CA TRP A 58 -7.58 -0.93 -1.07
C TRP A 58 -8.32 0.40 -1.20
N ILE A 59 -9.29 0.64 -0.32
CA ILE A 59 -9.95 1.93 -0.13
C ILE A 59 -9.64 2.43 1.28
N PRO A 60 -8.84 3.51 1.45
CA PRO A 60 -8.51 4.07 2.75
C PRO A 60 -9.69 4.86 3.33
N ALA A 61 -10.71 4.15 3.84
CA ALA A 61 -11.96 4.71 4.35
C ALA A 61 -12.11 4.44 5.87
N GLY A 62 -11.10 4.78 6.65
CA GLY A 62 -11.02 4.44 8.08
C GLY A 62 -12.25 4.87 8.89
N LYS A 63 -12.70 6.12 8.74
CA LYS A 63 -13.90 6.65 9.41
C LYS A 63 -15.17 5.88 9.02
N LEU A 64 -15.39 5.69 7.72
CA LEU A 64 -16.54 4.94 7.19
C LEU A 64 -16.61 3.52 7.76
N THR A 65 -15.46 2.83 7.85
CA THR A 65 -15.39 1.48 8.43
C THR A 65 -15.54 1.45 9.95
N THR A 66 -15.73 2.57 10.63
CA THR A 66 -16.13 2.60 12.05
C THR A 66 -17.64 2.79 12.19
N GLU A 67 -18.23 3.55 11.28
CA GLU A 67 -19.64 3.95 11.31
C GLU A 67 -20.55 2.89 10.67
N HIS A 68 -20.08 2.20 9.63
CA HIS A 68 -20.89 1.30 8.82
C HIS A 68 -20.46 -0.17 8.88
N ASN A 69 -21.43 -1.08 8.86
CA ASN A 69 -21.19 -2.52 8.74
C ASN A 69 -20.86 -2.95 7.30
N VAL A 70 -20.33 -4.18 7.15
CA VAL A 70 -19.93 -4.67 5.83
C VAL A 70 -21.12 -4.78 4.85
N SER A 71 -22.32 -5.09 5.35
CA SER A 71 -23.54 -5.17 4.52
C SER A 71 -23.96 -3.80 3.96
N GLU A 72 -23.94 -2.75 4.77
CA GLU A 72 -24.23 -1.37 4.33
C GLU A 72 -23.22 -0.90 3.28
N ILE A 73 -21.94 -1.21 3.53
CA ILE A 73 -20.85 -0.92 2.60
C ILE A 73 -21.09 -1.64 1.27
N MET A 74 -21.37 -2.95 1.30
CA MET A 74 -21.60 -3.74 0.09
C MET A 74 -22.85 -3.26 -0.66
N ALA A 75 -23.95 -2.96 0.03
CA ALA A 75 -25.16 -2.43 -0.59
C ALA A 75 -24.90 -1.09 -1.28
N SER A 76 -24.14 -0.20 -0.65
CA SER A 76 -23.77 1.08 -1.27
C SER A 76 -22.83 0.91 -2.46
N LEU A 77 -21.90 -0.04 -2.40
CA LEU A 77 -21.02 -0.39 -3.52
C LEU A 77 -21.77 -1.05 -4.69
N ASP A 78 -22.90 -1.69 -4.42
CA ASP A 78 -23.73 -2.30 -5.45
C ASP A 78 -24.72 -1.32 -6.11
N SER A 79 -24.88 -0.11 -5.56
CA SER A 79 -25.75 0.93 -6.14
C SER A 79 -25.42 1.27 -7.60
N ASP A 80 -26.46 1.55 -8.40
CA ASP A 80 -26.33 2.04 -9.77
C ASP A 80 -25.81 3.49 -9.85
N SER A 81 -25.78 4.22 -8.73
CA SER A 81 -25.19 5.56 -8.64
C SER A 81 -23.66 5.57 -8.75
N GLN A 82 -23.00 4.41 -8.70
CA GLN A 82 -21.55 4.32 -8.83
C GLN A 82 -21.09 4.68 -10.26
N PRO A 83 -19.84 5.15 -10.40
CA PRO A 83 -19.25 5.42 -11.72
C PRO A 83 -19.31 4.21 -12.65
N GLU A 84 -19.45 4.46 -13.95
CA GLU A 84 -19.54 3.40 -14.98
C GLU A 84 -18.36 2.41 -14.91
N LEU A 85 -17.14 2.92 -14.73
CA LEU A 85 -15.94 2.09 -14.58
C LEU A 85 -16.05 1.08 -13.43
N TRP A 86 -16.75 1.42 -12.35
CA TRP A 86 -16.94 0.54 -11.20
C TRP A 86 -17.96 -0.54 -11.55
N ARG A 87 -19.08 -0.15 -12.15
CA ARG A 87 -20.14 -1.09 -12.58
C ARG A 87 -19.61 -2.11 -13.59
N GLU A 88 -18.83 -1.67 -14.58
CA GLU A 88 -18.15 -2.55 -15.54
C GLU A 88 -17.17 -3.51 -14.87
N ALA A 89 -16.49 -3.07 -13.81
CA ALA A 89 -15.50 -3.87 -13.10
C ALA A 89 -16.11 -4.88 -12.13
N LYS A 90 -17.34 -4.67 -11.63
CA LYS A 90 -18.01 -5.51 -10.61
C LYS A 90 -17.84 -7.02 -10.81
N PRO A 91 -17.99 -7.61 -12.03
CA PRO A 91 -17.84 -9.05 -12.24
C PRO A 91 -16.44 -9.60 -11.89
N HIS A 92 -15.43 -8.73 -11.83
CA HIS A 92 -14.05 -9.10 -11.52
C HIS A 92 -13.67 -8.84 -10.06
N LEU A 93 -14.56 -8.26 -9.25
CA LEU A 93 -14.32 -7.87 -7.87
C LEU A 93 -14.91 -8.89 -6.90
N ARG A 94 -14.14 -9.26 -5.88
CA ARG A 94 -14.55 -10.27 -4.89
C ARG A 94 -13.87 -10.05 -3.54
N ASP A 95 -14.24 -10.86 -2.55
CA ASP A 95 -13.61 -10.93 -1.22
C ASP A 95 -13.53 -9.57 -0.50
N PHE A 96 -14.64 -8.83 -0.50
CA PHE A 96 -14.74 -7.57 0.22
C PHE A 96 -14.62 -7.79 1.73
N MET A 97 -13.69 -7.08 2.34
CA MET A 97 -13.39 -7.16 3.77
C MET A 97 -13.29 -5.75 4.35
N ARG A 98 -14.16 -5.48 5.30
CA ARG A 98 -14.09 -4.29 6.17
C ARG A 98 -12.97 -4.49 7.20
N ILE A 99 -12.01 -3.56 7.25
CA ILE A 99 -10.98 -3.50 8.30
C ILE A 99 -11.23 -2.25 9.14
N PRO A 100 -11.75 -2.38 10.38
CA PRO A 100 -12.09 -1.24 11.24
C PRO A 100 -10.93 -0.25 11.40
N TYR A 101 -11.26 1.04 11.40
CA TYR A 101 -10.31 2.18 11.51
C TYR A 101 -9.29 2.29 10.37
N GLN A 102 -9.30 1.39 9.38
CA GLN A 102 -8.32 1.37 8.30
C GLN A 102 -8.97 1.61 6.95
N GLY A 103 -9.93 0.78 6.56
CA GLY A 103 -10.48 0.82 5.22
C GLY A 103 -11.04 -0.51 4.72
N ILE A 104 -11.29 -0.57 3.43
CA ILE A 104 -11.94 -1.70 2.75
C ILE A 104 -10.91 -2.36 1.85
N SER A 105 -10.77 -3.67 2.01
CA SER A 105 -9.95 -4.53 1.15
C SER A 105 -10.84 -5.33 0.23
N PHE A 106 -10.41 -5.57 -1.00
CA PHE A 106 -11.08 -6.47 -1.94
C PHE A 106 -10.07 -7.02 -2.95
N VAL A 107 -10.46 -8.05 -3.70
CA VAL A 107 -9.64 -8.66 -4.74
C VAL A 107 -10.20 -8.32 -6.12
N CYS A 108 -9.32 -7.91 -7.03
CA CYS A 108 -9.61 -7.75 -8.44
C CYS A 108 -8.94 -8.89 -9.22
N THR A 109 -9.66 -9.48 -10.17
CA THR A 109 -9.21 -10.64 -10.96
C THR A 109 -8.97 -10.34 -12.44
N SER A 110 -8.95 -9.05 -12.81
CA SER A 110 -8.73 -8.59 -14.17
C SER A 110 -7.74 -7.43 -14.19
N ASP A 111 -6.63 -7.59 -14.91
CA ASP A 111 -5.61 -6.54 -15.05
C ASP A 111 -6.17 -5.27 -15.71
N HIS A 112 -7.10 -5.43 -16.65
CA HIS A 112 -7.76 -4.30 -17.31
C HIS A 112 -8.61 -3.49 -16.32
N ALA A 113 -9.42 -4.16 -15.49
CA ALA A 113 -10.21 -3.50 -14.45
C ALA A 113 -9.30 -2.84 -13.40
N LEU A 114 -8.24 -3.54 -13.00
CA LEU A 114 -7.28 -3.11 -12.00
C LEU A 114 -6.60 -1.77 -12.35
N GLN A 115 -6.19 -1.59 -13.62
CA GLN A 115 -5.56 -0.35 -14.07
C GLN A 115 -6.54 0.84 -14.08
N ARG A 116 -7.81 0.61 -14.39
CA ARG A 116 -8.84 1.67 -14.46
C ARG A 116 -9.39 2.07 -13.09
N LEU A 117 -9.44 1.14 -12.14
CA LEU A 117 -9.98 1.38 -10.80
C LEU A 117 -9.07 2.24 -9.93
N GLY A 118 -7.77 2.24 -10.17
CA GLY A 118 -6.81 2.99 -9.35
C GLY A 118 -7.08 4.50 -9.38
N GLY A 119 -7.44 5.09 -8.24
CA GLY A 119 -7.76 6.52 -8.13
C GLY A 119 -9.21 6.88 -8.46
N ALA A 120 -10.06 5.90 -8.80
CA ALA A 120 -11.49 6.13 -8.96
C ALA A 120 -12.12 6.56 -7.62
N GLN A 121 -13.03 7.53 -7.68
CA GLN A 121 -13.82 7.96 -6.53
C GLN A 121 -15.16 7.23 -6.55
N LEU A 122 -15.50 6.58 -5.44
CA LEU A 122 -16.79 5.93 -5.20
C LEU A 122 -17.56 6.72 -4.15
N THR A 123 -18.88 6.60 -4.16
CA THR A 123 -19.73 7.12 -3.09
C THR A 123 -20.19 5.95 -2.22
N ILE A 124 -19.64 5.82 -1.02
CA ILE A 124 -19.94 4.71 -0.11
C ILE A 124 -20.65 5.30 1.11
N CYS A 125 -21.89 4.89 1.38
CA CYS A 125 -22.72 5.40 2.47
C CYS A 125 -22.71 6.95 2.49
N ASP A 126 -23.01 7.54 1.34
CA ASP A 126 -23.02 9.00 1.09
C ASP A 126 -21.67 9.72 1.31
N THR A 127 -20.59 8.96 1.49
CA THR A 127 -19.24 9.48 1.72
C THR A 127 -18.35 9.20 0.51
N PRO A 128 -17.70 10.21 -0.08
CA PRO A 128 -16.75 9.99 -1.16
C PRO A 128 -15.51 9.25 -0.65
N ALA A 129 -15.14 8.17 -1.32
CA ALA A 129 -13.97 7.36 -1.00
C ALA A 129 -13.19 7.05 -2.28
N THR A 130 -11.89 7.33 -2.27
CA THR A 130 -11.03 7.10 -3.44
C THR A 130 -10.32 5.76 -3.31
N ILE A 131 -10.42 4.92 -4.33
CA ILE A 131 -9.67 3.67 -4.42
C ILE A 131 -8.19 4.02 -4.53
N ARG A 132 -7.35 3.41 -3.68
CA ARG A 132 -5.90 3.60 -3.75
C ARG A 132 -5.39 3.17 -5.12
N LYS A 133 -4.56 4.00 -5.75
CA LYS A 133 -3.90 3.66 -7.02
C LYS A 133 -3.15 2.35 -6.88
N TYR A 134 -3.44 1.41 -7.76
CA TYR A 134 -2.67 0.19 -7.88
C TYR A 134 -1.36 0.48 -8.60
N SER A 135 -0.27 -0.12 -8.10
CA SER A 135 0.96 -0.27 -8.85
C SER A 135 1.55 -1.62 -8.52
N ARG A 136 1.90 -2.39 -9.55
CA ARG A 136 2.66 -3.64 -9.41
C ARG A 136 3.96 -3.42 -8.64
N TYR A 137 4.50 -2.21 -8.73
CA TYR A 137 5.76 -1.79 -8.13
C TYR A 137 5.58 -1.07 -6.78
N ASP A 138 4.35 -0.89 -6.27
CA ASP A 138 4.11 -0.25 -4.95
C ASP A 138 4.78 -1.03 -3.80
N LYS A 139 5.18 -2.29 -4.01
CA LYS A 139 5.93 -3.09 -3.02
C LYS A 139 7.45 -2.91 -3.11
N LEU A 140 7.97 -2.35 -4.20
CA LEU A 140 9.40 -2.17 -4.37
C LEU A 140 9.97 -1.16 -3.39
N TYR A 141 11.12 -1.49 -2.85
CA TYR A 141 11.82 -0.63 -1.90
C TYR A 141 12.25 0.65 -2.60
N TYR A 142 12.16 1.75 -1.89
CA TYR A 142 12.61 3.05 -2.37
C TYR A 142 13.20 3.88 -1.24
N VAL A 143 13.97 4.88 -1.64
CA VAL A 143 14.40 5.97 -0.76
C VAL A 143 14.04 7.30 -1.40
N ASP A 144 13.63 8.27 -0.59
CA ASP A 144 13.47 9.66 -1.00
C ASP A 144 14.73 10.45 -0.66
N LEU A 145 15.24 11.17 -1.65
CA LEU A 145 16.36 12.09 -1.56
C LEU A 145 15.83 13.50 -1.37
N GLN A 146 16.05 14.04 -0.18
CA GLN A 146 15.65 15.39 0.21
C GLN A 146 16.88 16.31 0.24
N ARG A 147 16.65 17.61 0.01
CA ARG A 147 17.71 18.64 -0.02
C ARG A 147 18.83 18.30 -1.02
N LEU A 148 18.46 17.77 -2.19
CA LEU A 148 19.41 17.60 -3.29
C LEU A 148 20.00 18.96 -3.68
N PRO A 149 21.34 19.10 -3.77
CA PRO A 149 21.97 20.31 -4.29
C PRO A 149 21.51 20.63 -5.72
N ALA A 150 21.61 21.91 -6.12
CA ALA A 150 21.08 22.35 -7.43
C ALA A 150 21.75 21.60 -8.59
N ASP A 151 23.06 21.38 -8.50
CA ASP A 151 23.89 20.91 -9.62
C ASP A 151 23.96 19.37 -9.74
N VAL A 152 23.36 18.63 -8.81
CA VAL A 152 23.38 17.15 -8.83
C VAL A 152 22.47 16.59 -9.93
N SER A 153 23.03 16.12 -11.02
CA SER A 153 22.25 15.55 -12.12
C SER A 153 21.63 14.17 -11.74
N ASP A 154 20.53 13.81 -12.39
CA ASP A 154 19.90 12.49 -12.18
C ASP A 154 20.82 11.31 -12.58
N PRO A 155 21.67 11.42 -13.63
CA PRO A 155 22.73 10.45 -13.89
C PRO A 155 23.74 10.29 -12.75
N LEU A 156 24.17 11.39 -12.12
CA LEU A 156 25.08 11.33 -10.97
C LEU A 156 24.46 10.57 -9.79
N ILE A 157 23.16 10.75 -9.56
CA ILE A 157 22.42 9.97 -8.56
C ILE A 157 22.45 8.48 -8.91
N TYR A 158 22.18 8.14 -10.17
CA TYR A 158 22.20 6.75 -10.64
C TYR A 158 23.57 6.10 -10.43
N ASP A 159 24.64 6.76 -10.88
CA ASP A 159 26.01 6.25 -10.82
C ASP A 159 26.47 6.07 -9.37
N TRP A 160 26.10 7.00 -8.48
CA TRP A 160 26.40 6.88 -7.05
C TRP A 160 25.83 5.58 -6.45
N PHE A 161 24.56 5.28 -6.73
CA PHE A 161 23.92 4.06 -6.23
C PHE A 161 24.48 2.79 -6.88
N VAL A 162 24.85 2.86 -8.16
CA VAL A 162 25.51 1.74 -8.85
C VAL A 162 26.88 1.44 -8.24
N ALA A 163 27.70 2.47 -7.98
CA ALA A 163 29.01 2.32 -7.35
C ALA A 163 28.92 1.69 -5.96
N ARG A 164 27.83 1.94 -5.23
CA ARG A 164 27.55 1.33 -3.92
C ARG A 164 26.98 -0.10 -4.00
N GLY A 165 26.69 -0.62 -5.19
CA GLY A 165 26.07 -1.95 -5.38
C GLY A 165 24.55 -1.96 -5.20
N ALA A 166 23.89 -0.80 -5.21
CA ALA A 166 22.44 -0.66 -5.08
C ALA A 166 21.82 -0.13 -6.39
N ARG A 167 21.91 -0.86 -7.51
CA ARG A 167 21.43 -0.37 -8.81
C ARG A 167 19.95 0.06 -8.78
N PRO A 168 19.64 1.34 -9.07
CA PRO A 168 18.26 1.79 -9.21
C PRO A 168 17.60 1.19 -10.47
N ILE A 169 16.29 0.97 -10.41
CA ILE A 169 15.48 0.64 -11.60
C ILE A 169 14.68 1.84 -12.13
N LEU A 170 14.44 2.84 -11.29
CA LEU A 170 13.66 4.03 -11.63
C LEU A 170 14.02 5.16 -10.67
N ILE A 171 14.23 6.36 -11.21
CA ILE A 171 14.40 7.60 -10.45
C ILE A 171 13.32 8.56 -10.93
N THR A 172 12.50 9.07 -10.02
CA THR A 172 11.45 10.04 -10.33
C THR A 172 11.55 11.26 -9.43
N PRO A 173 10.98 12.40 -9.81
CA PRO A 173 10.62 13.43 -8.83
C PRO A 173 9.75 12.84 -7.72
N THR A 174 9.98 13.25 -6.48
CA THR A 174 9.17 12.79 -5.34
C THR A 174 7.74 13.33 -5.37
N GLN A 175 7.56 14.56 -5.84
CA GLN A 175 6.25 15.19 -6.00
C GLN A 175 6.09 15.66 -7.44
N VAL A 176 4.92 15.35 -8.01
CA VAL A 176 4.49 15.79 -9.34
C VAL A 176 3.06 16.31 -9.21
N LEU A 177 2.84 17.54 -9.62
CA LEU A 177 1.51 18.17 -9.66
C LEU A 177 1.33 18.85 -11.01
N GLY A 178 0.56 18.22 -11.91
CA GLY A 178 0.49 18.66 -13.31
C GLY A 178 1.87 18.60 -13.97
N GLU A 179 2.31 19.71 -14.53
CA GLU A 179 3.63 19.85 -15.15
C GLU A 179 4.76 20.16 -14.15
N PHE A 180 4.40 20.55 -12.93
CA PHE A 180 5.37 20.89 -11.89
C PHE A 180 5.97 19.63 -11.27
N LYS A 181 7.30 19.60 -11.18
CA LYS A 181 8.10 18.49 -10.63
C LYS A 181 9.02 18.99 -9.53
N SER A 182 9.01 18.35 -8.37
CA SER A 182 9.91 18.71 -7.28
C SER A 182 11.37 18.40 -7.59
N ARG A 183 12.30 19.11 -6.95
CA ARG A 183 13.74 18.79 -7.00
C ARG A 183 14.10 17.49 -6.28
N ALA A 184 13.39 17.16 -5.20
CA ALA A 184 13.54 15.89 -4.49
C ALA A 184 13.33 14.70 -5.45
N ARG A 185 14.05 13.61 -5.21
CA ARG A 185 13.98 12.39 -6.02
C ARG A 185 13.57 11.19 -5.19
N THR A 186 12.76 10.32 -5.76
CA THR A 186 12.50 8.99 -5.22
C THR A 186 13.23 7.98 -6.09
N VAL A 187 14.05 7.14 -5.45
CA VAL A 187 14.90 6.13 -6.10
C VAL A 187 14.34 4.76 -5.76
N TYR A 188 13.87 4.02 -6.76
CA TYR A 188 13.31 2.68 -6.63
C TYR A 188 14.33 1.60 -6.96
N PHE A 189 14.27 0.48 -6.23
CA PHE A 189 15.16 -0.66 -6.40
C PHE A 189 14.38 -1.93 -6.75
N ASN A 190 15.00 -2.88 -7.46
CA ASN A 190 14.39 -4.16 -7.84
C ASN A 190 14.30 -5.17 -6.68
N SER A 191 13.85 -4.74 -5.51
CA SER A 191 13.69 -5.59 -4.34
C SER A 191 12.59 -5.03 -3.44
N VAL A 192 11.85 -5.90 -2.78
CA VAL A 192 10.88 -5.51 -1.72
C VAL A 192 11.61 -5.21 -0.40
N LYS A 193 12.77 -5.84 -0.18
CA LYS A 193 13.59 -5.66 1.01
C LYS A 193 14.59 -4.52 0.79
N CYS A 194 14.98 -3.86 1.88
CA CYS A 194 16.09 -2.92 1.85
C CYS A 194 17.39 -3.69 1.54
N SER A 195 18.16 -3.23 0.55
CA SER A 195 19.48 -3.79 0.26
C SER A 195 20.47 -3.41 1.34
N ASP A 196 21.42 -4.30 1.64
CA ASP A 196 22.53 -4.04 2.57
C ASP A 196 23.44 -2.90 2.08
N ALA A 197 23.49 -2.69 0.76
CA ALA A 197 24.15 -1.53 0.15
C ALA A 197 23.55 -0.18 0.57
N LEU A 198 22.34 -0.16 1.16
CA LEU A 198 21.73 1.04 1.74
C LEU A 198 22.03 1.22 3.23
N PHE A 199 23.04 0.50 3.75
CA PHE A 199 23.58 0.66 5.08
C PHE A 199 25.05 1.09 4.99
N GLU A 200 25.50 1.82 5.99
CA GLU A 200 26.91 2.11 6.20
C GLU A 200 27.67 0.85 6.65
N PRO A 201 28.99 0.80 6.48
CA PRO A 201 29.81 -0.33 6.97
C PRO A 201 29.65 -0.61 8.47
N THR A 202 29.23 0.39 9.24
CA THR A 202 28.91 0.28 10.67
C THR A 202 27.59 -0.46 10.96
N GLY A 203 26.80 -0.77 9.93
CA GLY A 203 25.47 -1.36 10.03
C GLY A 203 24.33 -0.36 10.28
N GLU A 204 24.63 0.94 10.38
CA GLU A 204 23.60 1.99 10.43
C GLU A 204 22.98 2.21 9.04
N PRO A 205 21.68 2.50 8.93
CA PRO A 205 21.06 2.82 7.64
C PRO A 205 21.66 4.10 7.06
N LEU A 206 21.81 4.15 5.75
CA LEU A 206 22.27 5.32 5.01
C LEU A 206 21.29 6.49 5.22
N ARG A 207 21.73 7.54 5.91
CA ARG A 207 20.90 8.73 6.18
C ARG A 207 21.32 9.97 5.39
N GLU A 208 22.53 9.98 4.85
CA GLU A 208 23.10 11.14 4.16
C GLU A 208 23.92 10.69 2.95
N ILE A 209 23.90 11.50 1.90
CA ILE A 209 24.76 11.35 0.73
C ILE A 209 25.40 12.69 0.43
N VAL A 210 26.73 12.71 0.31
CA VAL A 210 27.47 13.85 -0.23
C VAL A 210 27.82 13.48 -1.67
N PHE A 211 27.22 14.18 -2.64
CA PHE A 211 27.45 13.94 -4.07
C PHE A 211 28.65 14.73 -4.60
N VAL A 212 28.91 15.90 -4.02
CA VAL A 212 29.97 16.82 -4.40
C VAL A 212 30.70 17.25 -3.13
N ASP A 213 32.02 17.16 -3.12
CA ASP A 213 32.83 17.52 -1.97
C ASP A 213 32.67 19.01 -1.63
N GLY A 214 32.50 19.30 -0.33
CA GLY A 214 32.28 20.65 0.17
C GLY A 214 30.82 21.13 0.14
N GLU A 215 29.91 20.39 -0.50
CA GLU A 215 28.48 20.70 -0.46
C GLU A 215 27.76 20.11 0.75
N LYS A 216 26.56 20.63 1.02
CA LYS A 216 25.69 20.10 2.07
C LYS A 216 25.18 18.70 1.69
N PRO A 217 25.08 17.77 2.65
CA PRO A 217 24.58 16.43 2.36
C PRO A 217 23.11 16.45 1.95
N CYS A 218 22.78 15.59 0.99
CA CYS A 218 21.43 15.17 0.70
C CYS A 218 20.95 14.21 1.80
N PHE A 219 19.71 14.35 2.26
CA PHE A 219 19.13 13.45 3.24
C PHE A 219 18.37 12.31 2.56
N VAL A 220 18.67 11.09 3.00
CA VAL A 220 18.01 9.88 2.54
C VAL A 220 16.87 9.57 3.50
N GLN A 221 15.65 9.41 2.99
CA GLN A 221 14.49 8.93 3.74
C GLN A 221 14.10 7.56 3.20
N HIS A 222 14.20 6.53 4.02
CA HIS A 222 13.79 5.19 3.64
C HIS A 222 12.27 5.04 3.65
N ARG A 223 11.78 4.19 2.75
CA ARG A 223 10.40 3.67 2.80
C ARG A 223 10.01 3.16 4.19
N LEU A 224 10.90 2.42 4.85
CA LEU A 224 10.64 1.88 6.19
C LEU A 224 10.97 2.90 7.28
N ARG A 225 9.92 3.38 7.96
CA ARG A 225 10.01 4.42 9.00
C ARG A 225 11.01 4.11 10.12
N ARG A 226 11.23 2.83 10.45
CA ARG A 226 12.19 2.44 11.51
C ARG A 226 13.61 2.90 11.22
N TYR A 227 14.04 2.90 9.96
CA TYR A 227 15.38 3.33 9.57
C TYR A 227 15.52 4.86 9.59
N ASN A 228 14.40 5.58 9.47
CA ASN A 228 14.38 7.04 9.54
C ASN A 228 14.52 7.59 10.97
N ARG A 229 14.48 6.72 12.00
CA ARG A 229 14.68 7.11 13.39
C ARG A 229 16.13 7.46 13.71
N ILE A 230 17.08 6.96 12.92
CA ILE A 230 18.50 7.23 13.10
C ILE A 230 18.80 8.63 12.55
N LYS A 231 19.39 9.46 13.40
CA LYS A 231 19.64 10.86 13.08
C LYS A 231 20.73 10.96 12.01
N PRO A 232 20.51 11.74 10.93
CA PRO A 232 21.52 12.03 9.92
C PRO A 232 22.83 12.54 10.59
N PRO A 233 24.02 12.02 10.20
CA PRO A 233 25.30 12.38 10.82
C PRO A 233 25.54 13.89 10.98
N SER A 234 25.27 14.69 9.94
CA SER A 234 25.43 16.15 9.99
C SER A 234 24.54 16.85 11.01
N LEU A 235 23.47 16.19 11.47
CA LEU A 235 22.56 16.70 12.49
C LEU A 235 22.84 16.14 13.88
N ARG A 236 23.78 15.20 14.04
CA ARG A 236 24.21 14.72 15.37
C ARG A 236 24.94 15.89 16.04
N SER A 237 24.47 16.29 17.22
CA SER A 237 25.11 17.36 17.99
C SER A 237 26.56 16.98 18.27
N LEU A 238 27.50 17.86 17.93
CA LEU A 238 28.88 17.77 18.41
C LEU A 238 28.86 17.69 19.95
N PRO A 239 29.69 16.85 20.58
CA PRO A 239 29.89 16.90 22.03
C PRO A 239 30.26 18.34 22.39
N ARG A 240 29.55 18.92 23.39
CA ARG A 240 29.99 20.18 24.01
C ARG A 240 31.44 19.97 24.42
N ARG A 241 32.38 20.73 23.85
CA ARG A 241 33.73 20.82 24.41
C ARG A 241 33.55 21.25 25.87
N PRO A 242 34.16 20.55 26.85
CA PRO A 242 34.20 21.07 28.21
C PRO A 242 34.85 22.44 28.13
N SER A 243 34.12 23.45 28.57
CA SER A 243 34.64 24.81 28.67
C SER A 243 35.69 24.81 29.77
N ASP A 244 36.96 24.97 29.40
CA ASP A 244 38.01 25.39 30.31
C ASP A 244 37.69 26.82 30.74
N VAL A 245 36.79 26.97 31.71
CA VAL A 245 36.67 28.21 32.47
C VAL A 245 37.50 28.00 33.71
N SER A 246 38.68 28.61 33.67
CA SER A 246 39.68 28.65 34.71
C SER A 246 39.07 28.98 36.05
N ASP A 247 39.22 28.04 36.98
CA ASP A 247 39.14 28.30 38.41
C ASP A 247 40.43 29.03 38.81
N ALA A 248 40.41 30.35 38.74
CA ALA A 248 41.46 31.21 39.28
C ALA A 248 40.91 32.62 39.49
N SER A 249 40.38 32.86 40.69
CA SER A 249 40.80 33.99 41.52
C SER A 249 40.17 33.86 42.91
N MET A 250 41.06 33.71 43.88
CA MET A 250 40.86 34.19 45.26
C MET A 250 40.61 35.70 45.29
#